data_AF-A0A4P6KII5-F1
#
_entry.id   AF-A0A4P6KII5-F1
#
_cell.length_a   1.000
_cell.length_b   1.000
_cell.length_c   1.000
_cell.angle_alpha   90.00
_cell.angle_beta   90.00
_cell.angle_gamma   90.00
#
_symmetry.space_group_name_H-M   'P 1'
#
loop_
_entity.id
_entity.type
_entity.pdbx_description
1 polymer ?
#
loop_
_entity_poly.entity_id
_entity_poly.type
_entity_poly.pdbx_seq_one_letter_code
_entity_poly.pdbx_strand_id
1 'polypeptide(L)'
;MADYGEISTIIGEMKRAAIDSFMANQGWFVDYEYSDRYALWGFIPSWYRRPEENGEGGGERIAVGSDSLVEGFTNIRSRIDGATSKWVGLPTGAGASDGQESANSVATEFGAAASGGSAIADGEVEKSIDTISNTVVSNVRGSFKAPFLDKYDAQFAKIVGGLGAASALLQTAYAAEGAIWPAARQDAVDICDSARNAFRLNAKQSAEEVRDFAFGVIGAVAGVVTTVASAGTAAPIVTLLNLAKNASDAVGKLDAAANIATDSYDSIIESLESASRSLDEVVTEQEGAVRDMTESAGEVISTENESFNLDAYALRTFPTDNTISLDRSEADTVVLNMDRLITAMSSATTAVSSIPGDAFLRRDPGVGLGATGPYAQISRLHELVSQSLTSTRNEYERGRDLFQAVVDDYFATEGEAEAIAQALLRELETETLGS
;
A
#
# COMPACT_ATOMS: atom_id res chain seq x y z
N MET A 1 -3.65 -16.67 22.44
CA MET A 1 -4.12 -16.55 21.05
C MET A 1 -3.47 -17.65 20.26
N ALA A 2 -4.23 -18.31 19.39
CA ALA A 2 -3.71 -19.33 18.49
C ALA A 2 -2.92 -18.68 17.35
N ASP A 3 -1.91 -19.36 16.83
CA ASP A 3 -1.07 -18.86 15.74
C ASP A 3 -1.63 -19.27 14.37
N TYR A 4 -1.45 -18.42 13.36
CA TYR A 4 -1.87 -18.71 11.98
C TYR A 4 -1.12 -19.93 11.41
N GLY A 5 0.10 -20.19 11.87
CA GLY A 5 0.83 -21.43 11.53
C GLY A 5 0.09 -22.71 11.93
N GLU A 6 -0.85 -22.63 12.87
CA GLU A 6 -1.62 -23.76 13.39
C GLU A 6 -3.02 -23.88 12.76
N ILE A 7 -3.39 -23.01 11.81
CA ILE A 7 -4.75 -22.94 11.26
C ILE A 7 -5.24 -24.29 10.71
N SER A 8 -4.38 -25.05 10.02
CA SER A 8 -4.74 -26.38 9.50
C SER A 8 -5.01 -27.39 10.62
N THR A 9 -4.24 -27.32 11.71
CA THR A 9 -4.46 -28.15 12.91
C THR A 9 -5.78 -27.78 13.58
N ILE A 10 -6.05 -26.48 13.73
CA ILE A 10 -7.31 -25.97 14.31
C ILE A 10 -8.51 -26.43 13.49
N ILE A 11 -8.44 -26.34 12.16
CA ILE A 11 -9.49 -26.81 11.25
C ILE A 11 -9.73 -28.32 11.43
N GLY A 12 -8.66 -29.13 11.49
CA GLY A 12 -8.78 -30.57 11.72
C GLY A 12 -9.45 -30.91 13.06
N GLU A 13 -9.03 -30.25 14.14
CA GLU A 13 -9.65 -30.42 15.44
C GLU A 13 -11.10 -29.91 15.47
N MET A 14 -11.41 -28.84 14.73
CA MET A 14 -12.76 -28.31 14.59
C MET A 14 -13.69 -29.29 13.89
N LYS A 15 -13.23 -29.96 12.82
CA LYS A 15 -13.99 -31.05 12.15
C LYS A 15 -14.39 -32.15 13.13
N ARG A 16 -13.42 -32.60 13.94
CA ARG A 16 -13.66 -33.60 14.98
C ARG A 16 -14.68 -33.11 16.01
N ALA A 17 -14.53 -31.88 16.49
CA ALA A 17 -15.42 -31.28 17.48
C ALA A 17 -16.84 -31.10 16.93
N ALA A 18 -16.99 -30.70 15.68
CA ALA A 18 -18.28 -30.55 15.02
C ALA A 18 -19.03 -31.87 14.91
N ILE A 19 -18.32 -32.96 14.57
CA ILE A 19 -18.90 -34.30 14.55
C ILE A 19 -19.27 -34.76 15.97
N ASP A 20 -18.44 -34.46 16.97
CA ASP A 20 -18.78 -34.74 18.38
C ASP A 20 -20.07 -34.02 18.81
N SER A 21 -20.23 -32.75 18.43
CA SER A 21 -21.43 -31.93 18.68
C SER A 21 -22.67 -32.48 17.96
N PHE A 22 -22.53 -32.83 16.68
CA PHE A 22 -23.61 -33.45 15.89
C PHE A 22 -24.10 -34.77 16.51
N MET A 23 -23.17 -35.61 16.96
CA MET A 23 -23.48 -36.89 17.61
C MET A 23 -24.14 -36.67 18.97
N ALA A 24 -23.63 -35.75 19.80
CA ALA A 24 -24.18 -35.42 21.11
C ALA A 24 -25.62 -34.89 21.01
N ASN A 25 -25.93 -34.08 20.01
CA ASN A 25 -27.30 -33.60 19.74
C ASN A 25 -28.29 -34.71 19.41
N GLN A 26 -27.81 -35.86 18.92
CA GLN A 26 -28.60 -37.06 18.66
C GLN A 26 -28.57 -38.07 19.83
N GLY A 27 -27.95 -37.69 20.96
CA GLY A 27 -27.81 -38.52 22.16
C GLY A 27 -26.64 -39.52 22.12
N TRP A 28 -25.78 -39.46 21.10
CA TRP A 28 -24.58 -40.28 21.01
C TRP A 28 -23.39 -39.56 21.65
N PHE A 29 -22.82 -40.16 22.69
CA PHE A 29 -21.71 -39.56 23.43
C PHE A 29 -20.42 -40.36 23.23
N VAL A 30 -19.27 -39.72 23.45
CA VAL A 30 -17.98 -40.41 23.45
C VAL A 30 -18.00 -41.47 24.57
N ASP A 31 -17.61 -42.70 24.24
CA ASP A 31 -17.58 -43.79 25.20
C ASP A 31 -16.59 -43.52 26.35
N TYR A 32 -16.97 -43.91 27.56
CA TYR A 32 -16.20 -43.58 28.77
C TYR A 32 -14.93 -44.42 28.93
N GLU A 33 -14.87 -45.63 28.35
CA GLU A 33 -13.69 -46.51 28.35
C GLU A 33 -12.87 -46.32 27.08
N TYR A 34 -13.54 -46.02 25.95
CA TYR A 34 -12.93 -45.99 24.63
C TYR A 34 -13.18 -44.66 23.90
N SER A 35 -12.17 -43.80 23.88
CA SER A 35 -12.26 -42.49 23.19
C SER A 35 -12.32 -42.57 21.66
N ASP A 36 -12.26 -43.77 21.08
CA ASP A 36 -12.29 -44.04 19.63
C ASP A 36 -13.70 -44.33 19.09
N ARG A 37 -14.74 -44.26 19.93
CA ARG A 37 -16.11 -44.58 19.53
C ARG A 37 -17.18 -43.73 20.22
N TYR A 38 -18.32 -43.62 19.55
CA TYR A 38 -19.56 -43.10 20.13
C TYR A 38 -20.46 -44.23 20.61
N ALA A 39 -21.10 -44.04 21.75
CA ALA A 39 -22.05 -44.97 22.35
C ALA A 39 -23.35 -44.26 22.72
N LEU A 40 -24.48 -44.96 22.53
CA LEU A 40 -25.78 -44.55 23.03
C LEU A 40 -26.05 -45.29 24.34
N TRP A 41 -26.06 -44.55 25.46
CA TRP A 41 -26.26 -45.15 26.78
C TRP A 41 -27.70 -45.66 26.94
N GLY A 42 -27.86 -46.94 27.34
CA GLY A 42 -29.17 -47.55 27.62
C GLY A 42 -29.81 -48.35 26.47
N PHE A 43 -29.12 -48.52 25.34
CA PHE A 43 -29.58 -49.33 24.20
C PHE A 43 -28.58 -50.47 23.86
N ILE A 44 -29.00 -51.46 23.07
CA ILE A 44 -28.19 -52.58 22.53
C ILE A 44 -26.79 -52.07 22.09
N PRO A 45 -25.68 -52.83 22.28
CA PRO A 45 -24.34 -52.39 21.90
C PRO A 45 -24.30 -51.97 20.43
N SER A 46 -24.41 -50.67 20.21
CA SER A 46 -24.34 -50.02 18.92
C SER A 46 -23.32 -48.93 19.09
N TRP A 47 -22.28 -48.98 18.27
CA TRP A 47 -21.16 -48.05 18.35
C TRP A 47 -20.79 -47.58 16.97
N TYR A 48 -20.40 -46.31 16.87
CA TYR A 48 -19.83 -45.72 15.67
C TYR A 48 -18.39 -45.33 15.94
N ARG A 49 -17.50 -45.55 14.97
CA ARG A 49 -16.12 -45.10 15.05
C ARG A 49 -16.08 -43.57 15.07
N ARG A 50 -15.37 -43.03 16.05
CA ARG A 50 -15.14 -41.60 16.21
C ARG A 50 -14.03 -41.15 15.24
N PRO A 51 -14.11 -39.96 14.64
CA PRO A 51 -13.04 -39.43 13.81
C PRO A 51 -11.72 -39.29 14.58
N GLU A 52 -10.62 -39.37 13.84
CA GLU A 52 -9.26 -39.15 14.33
C GLU A 52 -9.06 -37.70 14.80
N GLU A 53 -7.92 -37.40 15.43
CA GLU A 53 -7.61 -36.07 15.96
C GLU A 53 -7.63 -34.96 14.91
N ASN A 54 -7.22 -35.27 13.68
CA ASN A 54 -7.28 -34.38 12.52
C ASN A 54 -8.70 -34.23 11.92
N GLY A 55 -9.70 -34.88 12.52
CA GLY A 55 -11.09 -34.83 12.08
C GLY A 55 -11.42 -35.73 10.90
N GLU A 56 -10.49 -36.54 10.41
CA GLU A 56 -10.71 -37.46 9.29
C GLU A 56 -11.20 -38.85 9.74
N GLY A 57 -11.85 -39.56 8.82
CA GLY A 57 -12.40 -40.90 9.04
C GLY A 57 -13.60 -40.94 10.01
N GLY A 58 -13.95 -42.15 10.44
CA GLY A 58 -15.06 -42.38 11.38
C GLY A 58 -16.43 -42.48 10.70
N GLY A 59 -17.43 -42.82 11.49
CA GLY A 59 -18.80 -43.04 11.04
C GLY A 59 -19.09 -44.49 10.65
N GLU A 60 -18.06 -45.36 10.60
CA GLU A 60 -18.25 -46.79 10.42
C GLU A 60 -18.87 -47.41 11.68
N ARG A 61 -19.83 -48.30 11.50
CA ARG A 61 -20.46 -49.02 12.60
C ARG A 61 -19.56 -50.16 13.08
N ILE A 62 -19.40 -50.30 14.39
CA ILE A 62 -18.53 -51.29 15.04
C ILE A 62 -19.35 -52.53 15.51
N ALA A 63 -20.68 -52.51 15.39
CA ALA A 63 -21.59 -53.55 15.90
C ALA A 63 -22.58 -54.08 14.83
N VAL A 64 -23.60 -54.86 15.25
CA VAL A 64 -24.50 -55.61 14.35
C VAL A 64 -25.47 -54.69 13.59
N GLY A 65 -25.24 -54.56 12.27
CA GLY A 65 -26.11 -53.96 11.26
C GLY A 65 -25.31 -53.36 10.10
N SER A 66 -25.98 -52.66 9.17
CA SER A 66 -25.39 -52.18 7.90
C SER A 66 -25.50 -50.67 7.67
N ASP A 67 -26.03 -49.93 8.64
CA ASP A 67 -26.11 -48.48 8.64
C ASP A 67 -24.74 -47.84 8.93
N SER A 68 -24.44 -46.75 8.25
CA SER A 68 -23.16 -46.04 8.30
C SER A 68 -23.42 -44.53 8.33
N LEU A 69 -22.68 -43.81 9.15
CA LEU A 69 -22.73 -42.35 9.24
C LEU A 69 -21.57 -41.68 8.47
N VAL A 70 -20.77 -42.45 7.73
CA VAL A 70 -19.63 -41.96 6.95
C VAL A 70 -20.04 -40.82 6.01
N GLU A 71 -21.17 -40.93 5.32
CA GLU A 71 -21.66 -39.88 4.43
C GLU A 71 -22.02 -38.60 5.19
N GLY A 72 -22.71 -38.74 6.34
CA GLY A 72 -23.02 -37.61 7.21
C GLY A 72 -21.76 -36.90 7.72
N PHE A 73 -20.77 -37.65 8.19
CA PHE A 73 -19.49 -37.10 8.64
C PHE A 73 -18.71 -36.45 7.50
N THR A 74 -18.83 -36.98 6.28
CA THR A 74 -18.25 -36.36 5.06
C THR A 74 -18.93 -35.04 4.75
N ASN A 75 -20.25 -34.94 4.87
CA ASN A 75 -20.98 -33.69 4.67
C ASN A 75 -20.55 -32.61 5.68
N ILE A 76 -20.46 -32.96 6.97
CA ILE A 76 -19.99 -32.04 8.02
C ILE A 76 -18.58 -31.50 7.71
N ARG A 77 -17.65 -32.39 7.35
CA ARG A 77 -16.29 -31.99 6.93
C ARG A 77 -16.33 -31.06 5.72
N SER A 78 -17.14 -31.39 4.70
CA SER A 78 -17.28 -30.58 3.49
C SER A 78 -17.82 -29.18 3.78
N ARG A 79 -18.74 -29.00 4.73
CA ARG A 79 -19.23 -27.68 5.14
C ARG A 79 -18.13 -26.85 5.80
N ILE A 80 -17.38 -27.47 6.71
CA ILE A 80 -16.24 -26.83 7.37
C ILE A 80 -15.16 -26.46 6.35
N ASP A 81 -14.80 -27.37 5.45
CA ASP A 81 -13.81 -27.12 4.40
C ASP A 81 -14.30 -26.01 3.45
N GLY A 82 -15.58 -26.00 3.09
CA GLY A 82 -16.19 -24.92 2.29
C GLY A 82 -16.10 -23.55 2.98
N ALA A 83 -16.25 -23.50 4.31
CA ALA A 83 -16.13 -22.26 5.06
C ALA A 83 -14.67 -21.85 5.33
N THR A 84 -13.70 -22.77 5.37
CA THR A 84 -12.35 -22.49 5.91
C THR A 84 -11.19 -22.62 4.93
N SER A 85 -11.33 -23.42 3.87
CA SER A 85 -10.22 -23.76 2.96
C SER A 85 -9.56 -22.53 2.33
N LYS A 86 -10.35 -21.52 1.94
CA LYS A 86 -9.86 -20.28 1.34
C LYS A 86 -8.99 -19.44 2.26
N TRP A 87 -9.10 -19.64 3.57
CA TRP A 87 -8.31 -18.95 4.59
C TRP A 87 -6.98 -19.63 4.89
N VAL A 88 -6.67 -20.75 4.24
CA VAL A 88 -5.39 -21.44 4.37
C VAL A 88 -4.39 -20.90 3.34
N GLY A 89 -3.22 -20.49 3.79
CA GLY A 89 -2.17 -19.98 2.91
C GLY A 89 -2.35 -18.51 2.49
N LEU A 90 -3.10 -17.72 3.26
CA LEU A 90 -3.15 -16.26 3.11
C LEU A 90 -1.73 -15.69 3.15
N PRO A 91 -1.43 -14.60 2.44
CA PRO A 91 -0.10 -13.98 2.44
C PRO A 91 0.21 -13.31 3.78
N THR A 92 1.49 -13.01 4.05
CA THR A 92 1.92 -12.32 5.29
C THR A 92 1.76 -10.81 5.21
N GLY A 93 1.59 -10.24 4.01
CA GLY A 93 1.73 -8.81 3.74
C GLY A 93 3.18 -8.31 3.65
N ALA A 94 4.17 -9.09 4.09
CA ALA A 94 5.56 -8.64 4.21
C ALA A 94 6.19 -8.20 2.88
N GLY A 95 5.80 -8.80 1.75
CA GLY A 95 6.36 -8.41 0.45
C GLY A 95 5.86 -7.05 -0.09
N ALA A 96 4.97 -6.35 0.63
CA ALA A 96 4.63 -4.97 0.33
C ALA A 96 5.69 -3.96 0.84
N SER A 97 6.59 -4.38 1.75
CA SER A 97 7.57 -3.49 2.41
C SER A 97 8.47 -2.75 1.43
N ASP A 98 8.99 -3.45 0.42
CA ASP A 98 9.95 -2.87 -0.52
C ASP A 98 9.31 -1.74 -1.34
N GLY A 99 8.06 -1.95 -1.78
CA GLY A 99 7.27 -0.93 -2.47
C GLY A 99 6.90 0.23 -1.56
N GLN A 100 6.53 -0.07 -0.32
CA GLN A 100 6.22 0.93 0.71
C GLN A 100 7.43 1.83 1.02
N GLU A 101 8.59 1.24 1.28
CA GLU A 101 9.82 1.95 1.62
C GLU A 101 10.29 2.83 0.45
N SER A 102 10.28 2.27 -0.76
CA SER A 102 10.68 2.99 -1.97
C SER A 102 9.75 4.17 -2.27
N ALA A 103 8.45 4.00 -2.13
CA ALA A 103 7.49 5.10 -2.31
C ALA A 103 7.61 6.16 -1.20
N ASN A 104 7.88 5.73 0.04
CA ASN A 104 8.06 6.64 1.18
C ASN A 104 9.35 7.48 1.06
N SER A 105 10.44 6.90 0.57
CA SER A 105 11.69 7.64 0.39
C SER A 105 11.51 8.78 -0.61
N VAL A 106 10.82 8.52 -1.72
CA VAL A 106 10.50 9.53 -2.73
C VAL A 106 9.59 10.61 -2.16
N ALA A 107 8.52 10.22 -1.46
CA ALA A 107 7.62 11.17 -0.84
C ALA A 107 8.41 12.12 0.09
N THR A 108 9.22 11.56 0.98
CA THR A 108 9.98 12.32 2.00
C THR A 108 10.98 13.28 1.35
N GLU A 109 11.69 12.83 0.32
CA GLU A 109 12.65 13.64 -0.45
C GLU A 109 11.99 14.88 -1.09
N PHE A 110 10.72 14.75 -1.50
CA PHE A 110 9.91 15.83 -2.08
C PHE A 110 8.98 16.54 -1.10
N GLY A 111 9.19 16.38 0.22
CA GLY A 111 8.45 17.12 1.25
C GLY A 111 7.00 16.67 1.47
N ALA A 112 6.64 15.46 1.02
CA ALA A 112 5.40 14.79 1.37
C ALA A 112 5.70 13.58 2.26
N ALA A 113 4.98 13.38 3.36
CA ALA A 113 5.18 12.23 4.23
C ALA A 113 3.88 11.43 4.31
N ALA A 114 3.94 10.12 4.11
CA ALA A 114 2.80 9.24 4.39
C ALA A 114 2.69 8.85 5.90
N SER A 115 3.38 9.61 6.75
CA SER A 115 3.63 9.41 8.19
C SER A 115 4.71 8.37 8.53
N GLY A 116 5.46 8.65 9.62
CA GLY A 116 6.66 7.93 10.09
C GLY A 116 7.81 8.85 10.51
N GLY A 117 7.76 10.11 10.10
CA GLY A 117 8.56 11.21 10.63
C GLY A 117 7.65 12.41 10.88
N SER A 118 8.09 13.34 11.72
CA SER A 118 7.51 14.68 11.78
C SER A 118 7.29 15.18 10.35
N ALA A 119 6.25 15.98 10.09
CA ALA A 119 6.25 16.78 8.88
C ALA A 119 7.57 17.57 8.89
N ILE A 120 8.54 17.16 8.09
CA ILE A 120 9.80 17.88 7.90
C ILE A 120 9.67 18.34 6.46
N ALA A 121 9.13 19.52 6.16
CA ALA A 121 9.60 20.85 6.56
C ALA A 121 11.09 20.96 6.23
N ASP A 122 11.42 21.59 5.10
CA ASP A 122 12.79 21.93 4.68
C ASP A 122 13.57 20.80 3.96
N GLY A 123 12.93 20.16 2.97
CA GLY A 123 13.59 19.17 2.10
C GLY A 123 14.74 19.80 1.31
N GLU A 124 15.83 19.06 1.07
CA GLU A 124 16.97 19.54 0.25
C GLU A 124 16.52 20.03 -1.14
N VAL A 125 15.42 19.48 -1.66
CA VAL A 125 14.76 19.94 -2.89
C VAL A 125 14.17 21.35 -2.73
N GLU A 126 13.39 21.58 -1.67
CA GLU A 126 12.78 22.90 -1.37
C GLU A 126 13.86 23.97 -1.18
N LYS A 127 14.91 23.68 -0.40
CA LYS A 127 16.06 24.58 -0.22
C LYS A 127 16.79 24.89 -1.52
N SER A 128 16.96 23.89 -2.38
CA SER A 128 17.64 24.07 -3.67
C SER A 128 16.81 24.94 -4.61
N ILE A 129 15.48 24.74 -4.63
CA ILE A 129 14.52 25.60 -5.35
C ILE A 129 14.59 27.04 -4.81
N ASP A 130 14.48 27.23 -3.50
CA ASP A 130 14.54 28.55 -2.86
C ASP A 130 15.88 29.26 -3.15
N THR A 131 16.99 28.52 -3.15
CA THR A 131 18.31 29.07 -3.47
C THR A 131 18.37 29.53 -4.93
N ILE A 132 17.88 28.72 -5.87
CA ILE A 132 17.79 29.10 -7.29
C ILE A 132 16.92 30.33 -7.46
N SER A 133 15.72 30.35 -6.86
CA SER A 133 14.78 31.47 -6.95
C SER A 133 15.41 32.75 -6.43
N ASN A 134 16.00 32.73 -5.22
CA ASN A 134 16.62 33.89 -4.62
C ASN A 134 17.82 34.41 -5.44
N THR A 135 18.70 33.52 -5.92
CA THR A 135 19.85 33.91 -6.74
C THR A 135 19.43 34.49 -8.09
N VAL A 136 18.51 33.83 -8.80
CA VAL A 136 18.04 34.30 -10.12
C VAL A 136 17.23 35.60 -9.98
N VAL A 137 16.40 35.74 -8.94
CA VAL A 137 15.66 36.97 -8.66
C VAL A 137 16.59 38.13 -8.33
N SER A 138 17.64 37.91 -7.54
CA SER A 138 18.51 38.98 -7.05
C SER A 138 19.57 39.41 -8.07
N ASN A 139 20.15 38.44 -8.79
CA ASN A 139 21.46 38.62 -9.44
C ASN A 139 21.42 38.41 -10.95
N VAL A 140 20.35 37.84 -11.50
CA VAL A 140 20.18 37.67 -12.95
C VAL A 140 19.28 38.78 -13.49
N ARG A 141 19.73 39.47 -14.55
CA ARG A 141 18.91 40.39 -15.35
C ARG A 141 18.96 39.97 -16.81
N GLY A 142 17.82 40.01 -17.47
CA GLY A 142 17.69 39.68 -18.88
C GLY A 142 16.30 39.12 -19.18
N SER A 143 15.94 39.12 -20.45
CA SER A 143 14.64 38.62 -20.91
C SER A 143 14.46 37.11 -20.70
N PHE A 144 15.56 36.38 -20.50
CA PHE A 144 15.53 34.94 -20.22
C PHE A 144 15.02 34.57 -18.80
N LYS A 145 15.13 35.51 -17.86
CA LYS A 145 14.81 35.29 -16.43
C LYS A 145 13.37 34.86 -16.20
N ALA A 146 12.40 35.62 -16.75
CA ALA A 146 10.99 35.41 -16.41
C ALA A 146 10.45 34.07 -16.96
N PRO A 147 10.70 33.67 -18.22
CA PRO A 147 10.34 32.35 -18.70
C PRO A 147 11.05 31.19 -17.98
N PHE A 148 12.32 31.39 -17.60
CA PHE A 148 13.08 30.40 -16.84
C PHE A 148 12.50 30.18 -15.44
N LEU A 149 12.26 31.26 -14.68
CA LEU A 149 11.66 31.19 -13.35
C LEU A 149 10.22 30.66 -13.38
N ASP A 150 9.45 30.98 -14.41
CA ASP A 150 8.09 30.42 -14.55
C ASP A 150 8.16 28.88 -14.63
N LYS A 151 8.95 28.33 -15.56
CA LYS A 151 9.00 26.89 -15.79
C LYS A 151 9.82 26.13 -14.73
N TYR A 152 11.09 26.48 -14.56
CA TYR A 152 12.06 25.68 -13.79
C TYR A 152 12.12 26.02 -12.30
N ASP A 153 11.39 27.04 -11.85
CA ASP A 153 11.24 27.37 -10.43
C ASP A 153 9.78 27.18 -10.01
N ALA A 154 8.86 28.02 -10.51
CA ALA A 154 7.48 28.03 -10.05
C ALA A 154 6.67 26.78 -10.46
N GLN A 155 6.72 26.33 -11.72
CA GLN A 155 6.02 25.10 -12.12
C GLN A 155 6.74 23.86 -11.60
N PHE A 156 8.07 23.84 -11.63
CA PHE A 156 8.85 22.74 -11.07
C PHE A 156 8.54 22.47 -9.60
N ALA A 157 8.48 23.51 -8.75
CA ALA A 157 8.14 23.37 -7.33
C ALA A 157 6.76 22.74 -7.11
N LYS A 158 5.76 23.11 -7.93
CA LYS A 158 4.42 22.49 -7.88
C LYS A 158 4.46 21.03 -8.28
N ILE A 159 5.18 20.71 -9.36
CA ILE A 159 5.29 19.34 -9.89
C ILE A 159 5.98 18.43 -8.89
N VAL A 160 7.07 18.89 -8.27
CA VAL A 160 7.74 18.20 -7.18
C VAL A 160 6.77 17.88 -6.03
N GLY A 161 5.97 18.86 -5.59
CA GLY A 161 4.95 18.63 -4.56
C GLY A 161 3.88 17.61 -5.00
N GLY A 162 3.48 17.64 -6.27
CA GLY A 162 2.57 16.66 -6.87
C GLY A 162 3.16 15.24 -6.88
N LEU A 163 4.41 15.08 -7.32
CA LEU A 163 5.13 13.81 -7.35
C LEU A 163 5.35 13.24 -5.95
N GLY A 164 5.64 14.11 -4.96
CA GLY A 164 5.70 13.72 -3.56
C GLY A 164 4.36 13.19 -3.05
N ALA A 165 3.26 13.88 -3.32
CA ALA A 165 1.92 13.46 -2.91
C ALA A 165 1.47 12.15 -3.60
N ALA A 166 1.76 12.00 -4.89
CA ALA A 166 1.49 10.77 -5.64
C ALA A 166 2.27 9.57 -5.07
N SER A 167 3.55 9.79 -4.72
CA SER A 167 4.40 8.76 -4.10
C SER A 167 3.91 8.40 -2.69
N ALA A 168 3.44 9.39 -1.91
CA ALA A 168 2.84 9.12 -0.61
C ALA A 168 1.54 8.31 -0.69
N LEU A 169 0.72 8.55 -1.71
CA LEU A 169 -0.49 7.75 -1.97
C LEU A 169 -0.11 6.32 -2.41
N LEU A 170 0.90 6.17 -3.26
CA LEU A 170 1.42 4.86 -3.64
C LEU A 170 1.95 4.08 -2.41
N GLN A 171 2.67 4.76 -1.51
CA GLN A 171 3.08 4.19 -0.23
C GLN A 171 1.86 3.74 0.59
N THR A 172 0.82 4.57 0.65
CA THR A 172 -0.42 4.30 1.40
C THR A 172 -1.06 3.02 0.88
N ALA A 173 -1.06 2.80 -0.44
CA ALA A 173 -1.58 1.57 -1.05
C ALA A 173 -0.78 0.33 -0.62
N TYR A 174 0.55 0.37 -0.68
CA TYR A 174 1.38 -0.75 -0.21
C TYR A 174 1.23 -1.00 1.29
N ALA A 175 1.15 0.06 2.10
CA ALA A 175 0.95 -0.05 3.55
C ALA A 175 -0.42 -0.65 3.89
N ALA A 176 -1.48 -0.28 3.17
CA ALA A 176 -2.81 -0.86 3.32
C ALA A 176 -2.77 -2.37 3.08
N GLU A 177 -2.26 -2.79 1.92
CA GLU A 177 -2.12 -4.21 1.58
C GLU A 177 -1.25 -4.96 2.59
N GLY A 178 -0.13 -4.37 3.02
CA GLY A 178 0.74 -4.96 4.03
C GLY A 178 0.06 -5.16 5.39
N ALA A 179 -0.93 -4.33 5.73
CA ALA A 179 -1.61 -4.34 7.02
C ALA A 179 -2.90 -5.19 7.03
N ILE A 180 -3.59 -5.34 5.89
CA ILE A 180 -4.80 -6.17 5.76
C ILE A 180 -4.50 -7.63 6.12
N TRP A 181 -3.39 -8.19 5.61
CA TRP A 181 -3.14 -9.63 5.69
C TRP A 181 -2.80 -10.17 7.08
N PRO A 182 -1.94 -9.52 7.88
CA PRO A 182 -1.73 -9.93 9.27
C PRO A 182 -3.03 -9.97 10.08
N ALA A 183 -3.91 -8.97 9.88
CA ALA A 183 -5.21 -8.91 10.55
C ALA A 183 -6.17 -10.00 10.05
N ALA A 184 -6.32 -10.16 8.73
CA ALA A 184 -7.18 -11.20 8.15
C ALA A 184 -6.76 -12.63 8.56
N ARG A 185 -5.44 -12.88 8.70
CA ARG A 185 -4.92 -14.14 9.23
C ARG A 185 -5.35 -14.39 10.67
N GLN A 186 -5.26 -13.36 11.52
CA GLN A 186 -5.65 -13.47 12.91
C GLN A 186 -7.15 -13.72 13.03
N ASP A 187 -7.98 -12.96 12.31
CA ASP A 187 -9.43 -13.13 12.31
C ASP A 187 -9.84 -14.53 11.84
N ALA A 188 -9.22 -15.07 10.78
CA ALA A 188 -9.49 -16.42 10.31
C ALA A 188 -9.21 -17.49 11.38
N VAL A 189 -8.11 -17.32 12.13
CA VAL A 189 -7.75 -18.22 13.25
C VAL A 189 -8.76 -18.10 14.38
N ASP A 190 -9.13 -16.87 14.75
CA ASP A 190 -10.05 -16.62 15.87
C ASP A 190 -11.47 -17.12 15.55
N ILE A 191 -11.93 -17.02 14.30
CA ILE A 191 -13.17 -17.64 13.82
C ILE A 191 -13.10 -19.16 13.97
N CYS A 192 -12.02 -19.80 13.48
CA CYS A 192 -11.87 -21.24 13.54
C CYS A 192 -11.76 -21.76 14.98
N ASP A 193 -11.00 -21.07 15.84
CA ASP A 193 -10.83 -21.47 17.24
C ASP A 193 -12.11 -21.26 18.05
N SER A 194 -12.82 -20.15 17.82
CA SER A 194 -14.11 -19.88 18.47
C SER A 194 -15.15 -20.94 18.09
N ALA A 195 -15.26 -21.29 16.80
CA ALA A 195 -16.13 -22.38 16.35
C ALA A 195 -15.71 -23.75 16.91
N ARG A 196 -14.42 -24.07 16.92
CA ARG A 196 -13.88 -25.29 17.57
C ARG A 196 -14.32 -25.39 19.03
N ASN A 197 -14.18 -24.30 19.78
CA ASN A 197 -14.53 -24.26 21.20
C ASN A 197 -16.06 -24.33 21.41
N ALA A 198 -16.85 -23.68 20.55
CA ALA A 198 -18.31 -23.75 20.59
C ALA A 198 -18.83 -25.17 20.36
N PHE A 199 -18.28 -25.88 19.35
CA PHE A 199 -18.60 -27.28 19.10
C PHE A 199 -18.21 -28.18 20.28
N ARG A 200 -17.01 -27.99 20.86
CA ARG A 200 -16.56 -28.75 22.04
C ARG A 200 -17.47 -28.55 23.25
N LEU A 201 -17.93 -27.32 23.47
CA LEU A 201 -18.87 -26.99 24.55
C LEU A 201 -20.22 -27.68 24.33
N ASN A 202 -20.76 -27.55 23.12
CA ASN A 202 -22.04 -28.14 22.75
C ASN A 202 -22.02 -29.68 22.91
N ALA A 203 -20.92 -30.33 22.50
CA ALA A 203 -20.75 -31.78 22.62
C ALA A 203 -20.71 -32.30 24.07
N LYS A 204 -20.32 -31.47 25.05
CA LYS A 204 -20.15 -31.88 26.46
C LYS A 204 -21.41 -31.78 27.32
N GLN A 205 -22.50 -31.16 26.83
CA GLN A 205 -23.82 -30.93 27.45
C GLN A 205 -23.93 -30.45 28.93
N SER A 206 -22.88 -30.46 29.75
CA SER A 206 -22.86 -29.82 31.08
C SER A 206 -21.44 -29.74 31.64
N ALA A 207 -20.79 -28.58 31.55
CA ALA A 207 -19.71 -28.22 32.46
C ALA A 207 -19.78 -26.71 32.68
N GLU A 208 -20.11 -26.31 33.91
CA GLU A 208 -20.16 -24.91 34.37
C GLU A 208 -18.82 -24.18 34.13
N GLU A 209 -17.71 -24.92 33.98
CA GLU A 209 -16.35 -24.39 33.81
C GLU A 209 -16.03 -23.84 32.42
N VAL A 210 -16.85 -24.08 31.38
CA VAL A 210 -16.58 -23.60 30.01
C VAL A 210 -17.42 -22.38 29.63
N ARG A 211 -18.44 -22.02 30.43
CA ARG A 211 -19.33 -20.88 30.15
C ARG A 211 -18.70 -19.49 30.34
N ASP A 212 -17.53 -19.42 30.98
CA ASP A 212 -16.76 -18.17 31.14
C ASP A 212 -15.90 -17.82 29.91
N PHE A 213 -15.82 -18.69 28.89
CA PHE A 213 -15.28 -18.31 27.60
C PHE A 213 -16.34 -17.50 26.86
N ALA A 214 -16.30 -16.18 27.04
CA ALA A 214 -17.00 -15.24 26.18
C ALA A 214 -16.60 -15.51 24.73
N PHE A 215 -17.49 -16.10 23.93
CA PHE A 215 -17.40 -16.20 22.47
C PHE A 215 -17.61 -14.80 21.89
N GLY A 216 -16.61 -13.94 22.16
CA GLY A 216 -16.65 -12.52 21.91
C GLY A 216 -16.84 -12.22 20.43
N VAL A 217 -17.33 -11.00 20.18
CA VAL A 217 -17.27 -10.36 18.88
C VAL A 217 -15.85 -10.51 18.36
N ILE A 218 -15.68 -11.32 17.30
CA ILE A 218 -14.41 -11.39 16.58
C ILE A 218 -14.38 -10.13 15.72
N GLY A 219 -13.51 -9.18 16.08
CA GLY A 219 -13.13 -8.03 15.27
C GLY A 219 -11.60 -7.93 15.28
N ALA A 220 -10.93 -7.49 14.22
CA ALA A 220 -11.39 -6.78 13.04
C ALA A 220 -10.27 -6.79 11.99
N VAL A 221 -10.59 -6.81 10.69
CA VAL A 221 -9.60 -6.33 9.72
C VAL A 221 -9.63 -4.81 9.77
N ALA A 222 -8.66 -4.21 10.47
CA ALA A 222 -8.38 -2.78 10.36
C ALA A 222 -6.87 -2.56 10.41
N GLY A 223 -6.22 -2.61 9.24
CA GLY A 223 -4.89 -2.07 9.06
C GLY A 223 -4.98 -0.54 9.07
N VAL A 224 -4.74 0.12 10.21
CA VAL A 224 -4.74 1.59 10.25
C VAL A 224 -3.58 2.09 9.39
N VAL A 225 -3.91 2.63 8.22
CA VAL A 225 -2.93 3.32 7.37
C VAL A 225 -2.91 4.78 7.75
N THR A 226 -1.75 5.25 8.18
CA THR A 226 -1.56 6.63 8.58
C THR A 226 -1.76 7.60 7.41
N THR A 227 -2.38 8.74 7.69
CA THR A 227 -2.74 9.73 6.68
C THR A 227 -1.53 10.46 6.11
N VAL A 228 -1.56 10.76 4.81
CA VAL A 228 -0.56 11.58 4.12
C VAL A 228 -0.57 13.03 4.63
N ALA A 229 0.61 13.56 4.94
CA ALA A 229 0.89 14.95 5.24
C ALA A 229 1.73 15.59 4.13
N SER A 230 1.30 16.74 3.61
CA SER A 230 2.06 17.54 2.64
C SER A 230 1.77 19.03 2.87
N ALA A 231 2.73 19.89 2.54
CA ALA A 231 2.59 21.35 2.57
C ALA A 231 1.95 21.94 1.29
N GLY A 232 1.70 21.13 0.26
CA GLY A 232 1.19 21.60 -1.03
C GLY A 232 -0.29 22.04 -1.00
N THR A 233 -0.58 23.24 -1.51
CA THR A 233 -1.93 23.82 -1.57
C THR A 233 -2.60 23.73 -2.94
N ALA A 234 -1.91 23.20 -3.97
CA ALA A 234 -2.46 23.06 -5.31
C ALA A 234 -3.64 22.06 -5.33
N ALA A 235 -4.69 22.35 -6.12
CA ALA A 235 -5.92 21.56 -6.12
C ALA A 235 -5.71 20.06 -6.42
N PRO A 236 -4.89 19.65 -7.39
CA PRO A 236 -4.62 18.22 -7.64
C PRO A 236 -3.93 17.53 -6.46
N ILE A 237 -3.03 18.23 -5.76
CA ILE A 237 -2.35 17.73 -4.55
C ILE A 237 -3.39 17.48 -3.45
N VAL A 238 -4.25 18.47 -3.18
CA VAL A 238 -5.32 18.35 -2.18
C VAL A 238 -6.26 17.19 -2.49
N THR A 239 -6.59 16.97 -3.76
CA THR A 239 -7.42 15.83 -4.20
C THR A 239 -6.74 14.50 -3.87
N LEU A 240 -5.45 14.32 -4.18
CA LEU A 240 -4.71 13.10 -3.85
C LEU A 240 -4.66 12.85 -2.33
N LEU A 241 -4.43 13.90 -1.53
CA LEU A 241 -4.42 13.79 -0.07
C LEU A 241 -5.78 13.34 0.48
N ASN A 242 -6.87 13.87 -0.06
CA ASN A 242 -8.22 13.48 0.34
C ASN A 242 -8.55 12.03 -0.05
N LEU A 243 -8.10 11.57 -1.23
CA LEU A 243 -8.25 10.17 -1.66
C LEU A 243 -7.53 9.23 -0.69
N ALA A 244 -6.27 9.51 -0.36
CA ALA A 244 -5.49 8.72 0.60
C ALA A 244 -6.17 8.68 1.97
N LYS A 245 -6.62 9.84 2.48
CA LYS A 245 -7.34 9.91 3.75
C LYS A 245 -8.64 9.12 3.75
N ASN A 246 -9.46 9.25 2.70
CA ASN A 246 -10.74 8.56 2.60
C ASN A 246 -10.56 7.04 2.54
N ALA A 247 -9.54 6.57 1.82
CA ALA A 247 -9.20 5.16 1.77
C ALA A 247 -8.71 4.64 3.12
N SER A 248 -7.81 5.36 3.80
CA SER A 248 -7.39 5.03 5.17
C SER A 248 -8.58 4.97 6.14
N ASP A 249 -9.48 5.96 6.08
CA ASP A 249 -10.67 6.02 6.93
C ASP A 249 -11.67 4.89 6.59
N ALA A 250 -11.75 4.46 5.32
CA ALA A 250 -12.58 3.34 4.91
C ALA A 250 -11.99 2.02 5.40
N VAL A 251 -10.69 1.78 5.16
CA VAL A 251 -9.99 0.56 5.61
C VAL A 251 -10.04 0.42 7.13
N GLY A 252 -9.86 1.52 7.87
CA GLY A 252 -9.85 1.51 9.33
C GLY A 252 -11.22 1.42 10.03
N LYS A 253 -12.33 1.54 9.30
CA LYS A 253 -13.70 1.47 9.87
C LYS A 253 -14.38 0.12 9.68
N LEU A 254 -13.78 -0.77 8.89
CA LEU A 254 -14.35 -2.07 8.60
C LEU A 254 -14.05 -3.02 9.75
N ASP A 255 -15.07 -3.76 10.16
CA ASP A 255 -14.99 -4.73 11.24
C ASP A 255 -15.76 -5.97 10.81
N ALA A 256 -15.12 -7.12 10.93
CA ALA A 256 -15.70 -8.43 10.62
C ALA A 256 -16.45 -9.00 11.83
N ALA A 257 -17.17 -8.14 12.56
CA ALA A 257 -17.84 -8.45 13.82
C ALA A 257 -18.70 -9.74 13.70
N ALA A 258 -18.11 -10.86 14.09
CA ALA A 258 -18.73 -12.17 13.99
C ALA A 258 -19.01 -12.72 15.37
N ASN A 259 -20.23 -13.22 15.57
CA ASN A 259 -20.63 -13.96 16.77
C ASN A 259 -20.82 -15.43 16.40
N ILE A 260 -20.14 -16.31 17.13
CA ILE A 260 -20.31 -17.75 16.99
C ILE A 260 -21.39 -18.21 17.98
N ALA A 261 -22.49 -18.78 17.47
CA ALA A 261 -23.53 -19.39 18.30
C ALA A 261 -22.98 -20.56 19.12
N THR A 262 -23.70 -21.00 20.16
CA THR A 262 -23.25 -22.12 21.04
C THR A 262 -24.31 -23.20 21.29
N ASP A 263 -25.53 -23.00 20.78
CA ASP A 263 -26.72 -23.74 21.23
C ASP A 263 -26.84 -25.14 20.60
N SER A 264 -26.43 -25.31 19.36
CA SER A 264 -26.54 -26.56 18.60
C SER A 264 -25.51 -26.65 17.47
N TYR A 265 -25.21 -27.88 17.02
CA TYR A 265 -24.40 -28.11 15.82
C TYR A 265 -24.83 -27.22 14.64
N ASP A 266 -26.13 -27.21 14.28
CA ASP A 266 -26.64 -26.45 13.14
C ASP A 266 -26.45 -24.94 13.30
N SER A 267 -26.69 -24.41 14.50
CA SER A 267 -26.44 -22.98 14.77
C SER A 267 -24.95 -22.62 14.71
N ILE A 268 -24.06 -23.48 15.22
CA ILE A 268 -22.62 -23.19 15.24
C ILE A 268 -22.05 -23.22 13.82
N ILE A 269 -22.42 -24.22 13.00
CA ILE A 269 -21.94 -24.33 11.62
C ILE A 269 -22.46 -23.18 10.75
N GLU A 270 -23.72 -22.75 10.93
CA GLU A 270 -24.28 -21.59 10.24
C GLU A 270 -23.57 -20.27 10.64
N SER A 271 -23.26 -20.11 11.93
CA SER A 271 -22.48 -18.97 12.40
C SER A 271 -21.04 -18.97 11.85
N LEU A 272 -20.39 -20.13 11.74
CA LEU A 272 -19.08 -20.27 11.11
C LEU A 272 -19.12 -19.87 9.62
N GLU A 273 -20.10 -20.37 8.87
CA GLU A 273 -20.30 -20.02 7.46
C GLU A 273 -20.62 -18.53 7.28
N SER A 274 -21.36 -17.92 8.21
CA SER A 274 -21.64 -16.48 8.20
C SER A 274 -20.41 -15.65 8.54
N ALA A 275 -19.63 -16.04 9.56
CA ALA A 275 -18.41 -15.37 9.98
C ALA A 275 -17.36 -15.40 8.86
N SER A 276 -17.18 -16.55 8.22
CA SER A 276 -16.30 -16.70 7.06
C SER A 276 -16.72 -15.80 5.90
N ARG A 277 -18.02 -15.69 5.59
CA ARG A 277 -18.49 -14.75 4.56
C ARG A 277 -18.24 -13.29 4.94
N SER A 278 -18.49 -12.92 6.19
CA SER A 278 -18.28 -11.55 6.66
C SER A 278 -16.81 -11.14 6.60
N LEU A 279 -15.87 -12.03 6.94
CA LEU A 279 -14.44 -11.77 6.81
C LEU A 279 -14.05 -11.51 5.35
N ASP A 280 -14.61 -12.27 4.42
CA ASP A 280 -14.38 -12.10 2.98
C ASP A 280 -14.95 -10.79 2.42
N GLU A 281 -16.16 -10.43 2.85
CA GLU A 281 -16.78 -9.15 2.51
C GLU A 281 -15.92 -7.97 3.00
N VAL A 282 -15.42 -8.02 4.23
CA VAL A 282 -14.54 -6.98 4.79
C VAL A 282 -13.22 -6.87 4.03
N VAL A 283 -12.54 -7.99 3.73
CA VAL A 283 -11.31 -7.96 2.92
C VAL A 283 -11.59 -7.41 1.52
N THR A 284 -12.71 -7.79 0.92
CA THR A 284 -13.15 -7.28 -0.40
C THR A 284 -13.37 -5.77 -0.38
N GLU A 285 -14.02 -5.24 0.65
CA GLU A 285 -14.27 -3.81 0.80
C GLU A 285 -12.98 -3.01 1.03
N GLN A 286 -12.04 -3.54 1.81
CA GLN A 286 -10.74 -2.90 2.04
C GLN A 286 -9.88 -2.84 0.77
N GLU A 287 -9.75 -3.96 0.06
CA GLU A 287 -9.07 -3.99 -1.22
C GLU A 287 -9.79 -3.13 -2.26
N GLY A 288 -11.12 -3.05 -2.19
CA GLY A 288 -11.94 -2.14 -2.99
C GLY A 288 -11.58 -0.68 -2.75
N ALA A 289 -11.41 -0.27 -1.50
CA ALA A 289 -10.97 1.09 -1.15
C ALA A 289 -9.56 1.39 -1.70
N VAL A 290 -8.63 0.43 -1.61
CA VAL A 290 -7.27 0.57 -2.18
C VAL A 290 -7.31 0.67 -3.71
N ARG A 291 -8.10 -0.18 -4.36
CA ARG A 291 -8.33 -0.15 -5.82
C ARG A 291 -8.88 1.21 -6.25
N ASP A 292 -9.96 1.66 -5.64
CA ASP A 292 -10.65 2.89 -6.04
C ASP A 292 -9.76 4.12 -5.80
N MET A 293 -8.98 4.12 -4.71
CA MET A 293 -7.98 5.15 -4.42
C MET A 293 -6.90 5.22 -5.50
N THR A 294 -6.32 4.06 -5.87
CA THR A 294 -5.21 4.00 -6.84
C THR A 294 -5.68 4.30 -8.27
N GLU A 295 -6.87 3.87 -8.66
CA GLU A 295 -7.49 4.24 -9.93
C GLU A 295 -7.78 5.75 -10.00
N SER A 296 -8.43 6.30 -8.97
CA SER A 296 -8.72 7.74 -8.90
C SER A 296 -7.45 8.59 -8.91
N ALA A 297 -6.39 8.15 -8.22
CA ALA A 297 -5.10 8.82 -8.25
C ALA A 297 -4.47 8.80 -9.65
N GLY A 298 -4.54 7.65 -10.34
CA GLY A 298 -4.09 7.52 -11.72
C GLY A 298 -4.83 8.45 -12.69
N GLU A 299 -6.14 8.61 -12.50
CA GLU A 299 -6.97 9.55 -13.28
C GLU A 299 -6.58 11.01 -13.04
N VAL A 300 -6.38 11.41 -11.77
CA VAL A 300 -5.93 12.75 -11.41
C VAL A 300 -4.57 13.05 -12.05
N ILE A 301 -3.60 12.15 -11.92
CA ILE A 301 -2.26 12.35 -12.49
C ILE A 301 -2.31 12.44 -14.03
N SER A 302 -3.13 11.61 -14.67
CA SER A 302 -3.27 11.61 -16.13
C SER A 302 -3.97 12.85 -16.67
N THR A 303 -5.02 13.32 -15.98
CA THR A 303 -5.83 14.48 -16.41
C THR A 303 -5.11 15.79 -16.13
N GLU A 304 -4.50 15.90 -14.96
CA GLU A 304 -3.76 17.08 -14.50
C GLU A 304 -2.26 16.92 -14.77
N ASN A 305 -1.89 16.34 -15.93
CA ASN A 305 -0.50 15.99 -16.29
C ASN A 305 0.48 17.16 -16.10
N GLU A 306 0.05 18.39 -16.35
CA GLU A 306 0.81 19.63 -16.09
C GLU A 306 1.25 19.81 -14.62
N SER A 307 0.53 19.21 -13.67
CA SER A 307 0.86 19.24 -12.23
C SER A 307 1.81 18.12 -11.80
N PHE A 308 2.18 17.20 -12.70
CA PHE A 308 3.02 16.04 -12.41
C PHE A 308 4.16 15.84 -13.42
N ASN A 309 4.15 16.53 -14.55
CA ASN A 309 5.11 16.40 -15.62
C ASN A 309 5.57 17.76 -16.14
N LEU A 310 6.84 18.08 -15.92
CA LEU A 310 7.43 19.35 -16.36
C LEU A 310 7.51 19.50 -17.89
N ASP A 311 7.60 18.38 -18.61
CA ASP A 311 7.63 18.38 -20.08
C ASP A 311 6.30 18.89 -20.68
N ALA A 312 5.19 18.76 -19.93
CA ALA A 312 3.89 19.27 -20.35
C ALA A 312 3.83 20.82 -20.35
N TYR A 313 4.67 21.49 -19.57
CA TYR A 313 4.74 22.95 -19.52
C TYR A 313 5.69 23.49 -20.58
N ALA A 314 5.19 24.14 -21.63
CA ALA A 314 6.06 24.75 -22.64
C ALA A 314 6.87 25.94 -22.07
N LEU A 315 8.16 26.02 -22.41
CA LEU A 315 8.97 27.19 -22.09
C LEU A 315 8.47 28.39 -22.90
N ARG A 316 8.16 29.50 -22.22
CA ARG A 316 7.65 30.71 -22.88
C ARG A 316 8.73 31.37 -23.74
N THR A 317 8.33 32.02 -24.81
CA THR A 317 9.25 32.79 -25.66
C THR A 317 9.92 33.92 -24.89
N PHE A 318 11.23 34.05 -25.07
CA PHE A 318 12.02 35.13 -24.49
C PHE A 318 11.68 36.46 -25.17
N PRO A 319 11.31 37.51 -24.41
CA PRO A 319 11.22 38.86 -24.95
C PRO A 319 12.56 39.31 -25.56
N THR A 320 12.53 40.17 -26.58
CA THR A 320 13.72 40.89 -27.02
C THR A 320 13.91 42.10 -26.12
N ASP A 321 14.80 41.99 -25.13
CA ASP A 321 15.25 43.10 -24.31
C ASP A 321 16.78 43.15 -24.33
N ASN A 322 17.36 44.35 -24.41
CA ASN A 322 18.77 44.54 -24.83
C ASN A 322 19.76 44.62 -23.66
N THR A 323 19.30 44.41 -22.43
CA THR A 323 20.15 44.49 -21.24
C THR A 323 20.14 43.18 -20.46
N ILE A 324 21.21 42.40 -20.66
CA ILE A 324 21.52 41.21 -19.88
C ILE A 324 22.66 41.56 -18.91
N SER A 325 22.51 41.20 -17.64
CA SER A 325 23.55 41.29 -16.63
C SER A 325 23.54 40.00 -15.81
N LEU A 326 24.70 39.37 -15.75
CA LEU A 326 24.88 38.06 -15.15
C LEU A 326 26.24 38.03 -14.43
N ASP A 327 26.25 37.51 -13.21
CA ASP A 327 27.50 37.22 -12.48
C ASP A 327 27.83 35.73 -12.61
N ARG A 328 29.11 35.40 -12.91
CA ARG A 328 29.52 34.00 -13.14
C ARG A 328 29.39 33.15 -11.88
N SER A 329 29.75 33.69 -10.73
CA SER A 329 29.69 32.95 -9.46
C SER A 329 28.24 32.66 -9.02
N GLU A 330 27.34 33.59 -9.32
CA GLU A 330 25.89 33.42 -9.08
C GLU A 330 25.28 32.42 -10.07
N ALA A 331 25.68 32.48 -11.35
CA ALA A 331 25.28 31.51 -12.36
C ALA A 331 25.76 30.08 -12.02
N ASP A 332 27.02 29.93 -11.60
CA ASP A 332 27.58 28.65 -11.16
C ASP A 332 26.83 28.12 -9.91
N THR A 333 26.38 29.01 -9.02
CA THR A 333 25.54 28.65 -7.85
C THR A 333 24.17 28.10 -8.27
N VAL A 334 23.54 28.69 -9.29
CA VAL A 334 22.27 28.18 -9.85
C VAL A 334 22.49 26.79 -10.45
N VAL A 335 23.50 26.63 -11.30
CA VAL A 335 23.83 25.34 -11.94
C VAL A 335 24.09 24.26 -10.90
N LEU A 336 24.85 24.57 -9.86
CA LEU A 336 25.15 23.63 -8.78
C LEU A 336 23.89 23.17 -8.02
N ASN A 337 22.93 24.07 -7.77
CA ASN A 337 21.66 23.68 -7.14
C ASN A 337 20.75 22.92 -8.10
N MET A 338 20.78 23.23 -9.40
CA MET A 338 20.08 22.41 -10.40
C MET A 338 20.64 20.99 -10.47
N ASP A 339 21.96 20.82 -10.40
CA ASP A 339 22.61 19.50 -10.35
C ASP A 339 22.22 18.70 -9.08
N ARG A 340 22.07 19.38 -7.94
CA ARG A 340 21.54 18.76 -6.70
C ARG A 340 20.11 18.24 -6.90
N LEU A 341 19.25 19.04 -7.54
CA LEU A 341 17.88 18.63 -7.85
C LEU A 341 17.82 17.45 -8.82
N ILE A 342 18.67 17.45 -9.85
CA ILE A 342 18.81 16.32 -10.79
C ILE A 342 19.25 15.05 -10.05
N THR A 343 20.20 15.18 -9.11
CA THR A 343 20.67 14.07 -8.28
C THR A 343 19.54 13.51 -7.41
N ALA A 344 18.77 14.39 -6.75
CA ALA A 344 17.61 13.99 -5.95
C ALA A 344 16.54 13.26 -6.80
N MET A 345 16.17 13.82 -7.95
CA MET A 345 15.24 13.16 -8.88
C MET A 345 15.78 11.83 -9.44
N SER A 346 17.08 11.70 -9.63
CA SER A 346 17.71 10.45 -10.06
C SER A 346 17.64 9.37 -8.98
N SER A 347 17.87 9.76 -7.72
CA SER A 347 17.66 8.89 -6.55
C SER A 347 16.21 8.44 -6.48
N ALA A 348 15.26 9.37 -6.57
CA ALA A 348 13.84 9.08 -6.56
C ALA A 348 13.41 8.14 -7.70
N THR A 349 13.86 8.41 -8.92
CA THR A 349 13.56 7.55 -10.09
C THR A 349 14.10 6.13 -9.89
N THR A 350 15.29 6.00 -9.29
CA THR A 350 15.90 4.70 -9.01
C THR A 350 15.09 3.93 -7.96
N ALA A 351 14.63 4.61 -6.90
CA ALA A 351 13.83 4.00 -5.85
C ALA A 351 12.54 3.35 -6.39
N VAL A 352 11.82 4.02 -7.30
CA VAL A 352 10.57 3.51 -7.92
C VAL A 352 10.77 2.91 -9.31
N SER A 353 11.96 2.39 -9.60
CA SER A 353 12.27 1.80 -10.91
C SER A 353 11.75 0.37 -11.07
N SER A 354 11.54 -0.34 -9.96
CA SER A 354 11.09 -1.73 -9.95
C SER A 354 9.75 -1.83 -9.27
N ILE A 355 8.76 -2.33 -10.02
CA ILE A 355 7.45 -2.68 -9.47
C ILE A 355 7.63 -3.96 -8.63
N PRO A 356 7.20 -3.97 -7.35
CA PRO A 356 7.13 -5.19 -6.57
C PRO A 356 6.32 -6.29 -7.30
N GLY A 357 6.75 -7.54 -7.20
CA GLY A 357 6.00 -8.66 -7.77
C GLY A 357 4.65 -8.88 -7.07
N ASP A 358 3.75 -9.67 -7.66
CA ASP A 358 2.41 -9.95 -7.12
C ASP A 358 2.41 -10.95 -5.94
N ALA A 359 3.54 -11.56 -5.64
CA ALA A 359 3.66 -12.67 -4.69
C ALA A 359 3.17 -12.33 -3.26
N PHE A 360 3.19 -11.05 -2.87
CA PHE A 360 2.74 -10.61 -1.54
C PHE A 360 1.21 -10.56 -1.39
N LEU A 361 0.46 -10.72 -2.49
CA LEU A 361 -1.01 -10.74 -2.51
C LEU A 361 -1.59 -12.08 -2.92
N ARG A 362 -0.75 -13.01 -3.41
CA ARG A 362 -1.19 -14.30 -3.95
C ARG A 362 -1.89 -15.14 -2.90
N ARG A 363 -3.11 -15.56 -3.22
CA ARG A 363 -4.02 -16.30 -2.34
C ARG A 363 -5.09 -17.03 -3.15
N ASP A 364 -5.98 -17.73 -2.45
CA ASP A 364 -7.16 -18.33 -3.05
C ASP A 364 -8.06 -17.26 -3.73
N PRO A 365 -8.54 -17.49 -4.97
CA PRO A 365 -9.34 -16.51 -5.69
C PRO A 365 -10.71 -16.21 -5.06
N GLY A 366 -11.16 -17.01 -4.09
CA GLY A 366 -12.37 -16.78 -3.32
C GLY A 366 -12.20 -15.84 -2.13
N VAL A 367 -11.05 -15.18 -1.98
CA VAL A 367 -10.76 -14.18 -0.93
C VAL A 367 -10.58 -12.79 -1.52
N GLY A 368 -11.37 -11.82 -1.07
CA GLY A 368 -11.24 -10.43 -1.49
C GLY A 368 -11.59 -10.22 -2.98
N LEU A 369 -10.87 -9.32 -3.65
CA LEU A 369 -11.01 -9.04 -5.08
C LEU A 369 -10.43 -10.12 -6.03
N GLY A 370 -9.98 -11.26 -5.50
CA GLY A 370 -9.46 -12.38 -6.28
C GLY A 370 -8.02 -12.74 -5.95
N ALA A 371 -7.38 -13.56 -6.80
CA ALA A 371 -6.09 -14.18 -6.47
C ALA A 371 -4.92 -13.20 -6.25
N THR A 372 -5.03 -11.95 -6.73
CA THR A 372 -3.99 -10.92 -6.62
C THR A 372 -4.51 -9.58 -6.10
N GLY A 373 -5.76 -9.51 -5.64
CA GLY A 373 -6.34 -8.27 -5.12
C GLY A 373 -6.19 -7.07 -6.07
N PRO A 374 -5.84 -5.87 -5.55
CA PRO A 374 -5.67 -4.64 -6.33
C PRO A 374 -4.27 -4.47 -6.98
N TYR A 375 -3.51 -5.57 -7.13
CA TYR A 375 -2.13 -5.52 -7.65
C TYR A 375 -1.99 -4.75 -8.96
N ALA A 376 -2.89 -4.97 -9.91
CA ALA A 376 -2.82 -4.37 -11.24
C ALA A 376 -2.95 -2.84 -11.19
N GLN A 377 -3.85 -2.35 -10.32
CA GLN A 377 -4.08 -0.92 -10.11
C GLN A 377 -2.90 -0.25 -9.41
N ILE A 378 -2.37 -0.88 -8.35
CA ILE A 378 -1.18 -0.40 -7.64
C ILE A 378 0.01 -0.33 -8.61
N SER A 379 0.22 -1.38 -9.41
CA SER A 379 1.31 -1.44 -10.39
C SER A 379 1.20 -0.37 -11.47
N ARG A 380 -0.03 -0.10 -11.93
CA ARG A 380 -0.29 0.97 -12.90
C ARG A 380 0.01 2.35 -12.32
N LEU A 381 -0.39 2.62 -11.07
CA LEU A 381 -0.05 3.87 -10.39
C LEU A 381 1.47 3.99 -10.19
N HIS A 382 2.15 2.91 -9.79
CA HIS A 382 3.60 2.87 -9.66
C HIS A 382 4.29 3.25 -10.96
N GLU A 383 3.89 2.63 -12.07
CA GLU A 383 4.43 2.94 -13.39
C GLU A 383 4.22 4.42 -13.76
N LEU A 384 3.03 4.96 -13.50
CA LEU A 384 2.72 6.35 -13.79
C LEU A 384 3.57 7.34 -12.99
N VAL A 385 3.80 7.06 -11.70
CA VAL A 385 4.69 7.86 -10.83
C VAL A 385 6.12 7.79 -11.35
N SER A 386 6.61 6.59 -11.68
CA SER A 386 7.97 6.36 -12.20
C SER A 386 8.21 7.09 -13.55
N GLN A 387 7.23 7.04 -14.46
CA GLN A 387 7.28 7.76 -15.73
C GLN A 387 7.24 9.28 -15.56
N SER A 388 6.43 9.79 -14.63
CA SER A 388 6.32 11.22 -14.36
C SER A 388 7.59 11.80 -13.73
N LEU A 389 8.21 11.05 -12.80
CA LEU A 389 9.52 11.37 -12.24
C LEU A 389 10.60 11.41 -13.32
N THR A 390 10.66 10.37 -14.16
CA THR A 390 11.65 10.27 -15.25
C THR A 390 11.51 11.42 -16.24
N SER A 391 10.27 11.75 -16.65
CA SER A 391 10.00 12.83 -17.60
C SER A 391 10.36 14.20 -17.02
N THR A 392 9.99 14.45 -15.77
CA THR A 392 10.33 15.68 -15.05
C THR A 392 11.83 15.85 -14.88
N ARG A 393 12.56 14.80 -14.50
CA ARG A 393 14.02 14.82 -14.41
C ARG A 393 14.65 15.19 -15.76
N ASN A 394 14.29 14.48 -16.82
CA ASN A 394 14.85 14.72 -18.16
C ASN A 394 14.57 16.15 -18.65
N GLU A 395 13.38 16.71 -18.36
CA GLU A 395 13.10 18.10 -18.70
C GLU A 395 13.91 19.09 -17.86
N TYR A 396 14.11 18.80 -16.58
CA TYR A 396 14.91 19.66 -15.72
C TYR A 396 16.40 19.64 -16.11
N GLU A 397 16.93 18.48 -16.50
CA GLU A 397 18.28 18.34 -17.10
C GLU A 397 18.43 19.21 -18.36
N ARG A 398 17.44 19.16 -19.27
CA ARG A 398 17.41 20.05 -20.45
C ARG A 398 17.39 21.53 -20.05
N GLY A 399 16.66 21.89 -18.98
CA GLY A 399 16.63 23.23 -18.43
C GLY A 399 17.98 23.71 -17.89
N ARG A 400 18.69 22.83 -17.17
CA ARG A 400 20.05 23.09 -16.66
C ARG A 400 21.02 23.32 -17.81
N ASP A 401 21.00 22.44 -18.81
CA ASP A 401 21.88 22.54 -19.98
C ASP A 401 21.59 23.83 -20.77
N LEU A 402 20.31 24.21 -20.91
CA LEU A 402 19.91 25.47 -21.53
C LEU A 402 20.42 26.69 -20.73
N PHE A 403 20.28 26.68 -19.40
CA PHE A 403 20.78 27.76 -18.56
C PHE A 403 22.30 27.88 -18.69
N GLN A 404 23.04 26.77 -18.61
CA GLN A 404 24.49 26.74 -18.78
C GLN A 404 24.91 27.29 -20.15
N ALA A 405 24.21 26.91 -21.22
CA ALA A 405 24.49 27.42 -22.57
C ALA A 405 24.30 28.95 -22.66
N VAL A 406 23.26 29.50 -22.04
CA VAL A 406 23.01 30.95 -21.99
C VAL A 406 24.11 31.67 -21.19
N VAL A 407 24.54 31.08 -20.08
CA VAL A 407 25.64 31.60 -19.25
C VAL A 407 26.94 31.64 -20.06
N ASP A 408 27.28 30.56 -20.76
CA ASP A 408 28.51 30.46 -21.52
C ASP A 408 28.53 31.38 -22.74
N ASP A 409 27.40 31.54 -23.45
CA ASP A 409 27.26 32.49 -24.57
C ASP A 409 27.42 33.95 -24.14
N TYR A 410 26.84 34.31 -22.99
CA TYR A 410 26.97 35.66 -22.42
C TYR A 410 28.43 36.01 -22.11
N PHE A 411 29.15 35.14 -21.39
CA PHE A 411 30.54 35.41 -21.02
C PHE A 411 31.52 35.29 -22.19
N ALA A 412 31.22 34.48 -23.21
CA ALA A 412 31.98 34.48 -24.45
C ALA A 412 31.85 35.82 -25.18
N THR A 413 30.63 36.33 -25.32
CA THR A 413 30.35 37.61 -25.99
C THR A 413 30.93 38.80 -25.22
N GLU A 414 30.83 38.80 -23.89
CA GLU A 414 31.41 39.85 -23.04
C GLU A 414 32.94 39.84 -23.12
N GLY A 415 33.57 38.65 -23.09
CA GLY A 415 35.01 38.51 -23.26
C GLY A 415 35.51 39.01 -24.62
N GLU A 416 34.77 38.75 -25.70
CA GLU A 416 35.06 39.31 -27.03
C GLU A 416 34.94 40.84 -27.05
N ALA A 417 33.89 41.39 -26.44
CA ALA A 417 33.68 42.83 -26.35
C ALA A 417 34.77 43.53 -25.52
N GLU A 418 35.19 42.93 -24.40
CA GLU A 418 36.28 43.45 -23.56
C GLU A 418 37.61 43.42 -24.31
N ALA A 419 37.91 42.33 -25.02
CA ALA A 419 39.13 42.24 -25.84
C ALA A 419 39.18 43.32 -26.94
N ILE A 420 38.04 43.60 -27.59
CA ILE A 420 37.91 44.69 -28.57
C ILE A 420 38.08 46.06 -27.90
N ALA A 421 37.45 46.29 -26.75
CA ALA A 421 37.55 47.55 -26.02
C ALA A 421 38.99 47.81 -25.53
N GLN A 422 39.68 46.78 -25.02
CA GLN A 422 41.09 46.87 -24.64
C GLN A 422 42.01 47.10 -25.84
N ALA A 423 41.69 46.50 -27.00
CA ALA A 423 42.43 46.76 -28.24
C ALA A 423 42.27 48.22 -28.70
N LEU A 424 41.04 48.75 -28.69
CA LEU A 424 40.74 50.15 -29.03
C LEU A 424 41.38 51.14 -28.03
N LEU A 425 41.35 50.82 -26.72
CA LEU A 425 42.02 51.62 -25.70
C LEU A 425 43.54 51.66 -25.90
N ARG A 426 44.18 50.52 -26.21
CA ARG A 426 45.61 50.48 -26.55
C ARG A 426 45.94 51.27 -27.81
N GLU A 427 45.08 51.22 -28.82
CA GLU A 427 45.24 51.98 -30.07
C GLU A 427 45.21 53.50 -29.80
N LEU A 428 44.25 53.96 -28.97
CA LEU A 428 44.15 55.35 -28.50
C LEU A 428 45.34 55.81 -27.64
N GLU A 429 45.88 54.93 -26.79
CA GLU A 429 47.09 55.22 -26.00
C GLU A 429 48.34 55.34 -26.88
N THR A 430 48.42 54.59 -27.98
CA THR A 430 49.55 54.70 -28.93
C THR A 430 49.48 55.95 -29.82
N GLU A 431 48.28 56.46 -30.14
CA GLU A 431 48.12 57.71 -30.89
C GLU A 431 48.42 58.96 -30.06
N THR A 432 48.17 58.94 -28.75
CA THR A 432 48.37 60.09 -27.85
C THR A 432 49.82 60.26 -27.35
N LEU A 433 50.65 59.22 -27.42
CA LEU A 433 52.10 59.28 -27.11
C LEU A 433 52.98 59.55 -28.34
N GLY A 434 52.39 59.61 -29.54
CA GLY A 434 53.07 59.87 -30.82
C GLY A 434 52.95 61.31 -31.35
N SER A 435 52.24 62.20 -30.65
CA SER A 435 52.14 63.65 -30.93
C SER A 435 52.92 64.47 -29.91
#